data_AF-A0A932CPF2-F1
#
_entry.id   AF-A0A932CPF2-F1
#
_cell.length_a   1.000
_cell.length_b   1.000
_cell.length_c   1.000
_cell.angle_alpha   90.00
_cell.angle_beta   90.00
_cell.angle_gamma   90.00
#
_symmetry.space_group_name_H-M   'P 1'
#
loop_
_entity.id
_entity.type
_entity.pdbx_description
1 polymer ?
#
loop_
_entity_poly.entity_id
_entity_poly.type
_entity_poly.pdbx_seq_one_letter_code
_entity_poly.pdbx_strand_id
1 'polypeptide(L)'
;MGSLKDQLFQQYAAAGLNRLLAAYRKQYLPKKGDRFNHNGITYEIGPPKVSNGTIEFEVSSKIPQGELLPGVSLNDYFDAVRDRIGRETPKAPDSIDMANIVRDKREDRNGERGYVRLKYSYREDELYTEQDLQEELRRIQEGQGRYQLPPIPEVTTLAGRLVLVFIQDHIYQGARDSMEVLIEANEAVRQALCDSKLSGKEV
;
A
#
# COMPACT_ATOMS: atom_id res chain seq x y z
N MET A 1 -11.91 20.16 -9.29
CA MET A 1 -13.00 19.34 -8.72
C MET A 1 -13.13 18.12 -9.61
N GLY A 2 -13.00 16.91 -9.05
CA GLY A 2 -13.20 15.67 -9.79
C GLY A 2 -14.68 15.44 -10.10
N SER A 3 -14.96 14.58 -11.07
CA SER A 3 -16.33 14.17 -11.42
C SER A 3 -17.01 13.42 -10.25
N LEU A 4 -18.34 13.27 -10.25
CA LEU A 4 -19.04 12.42 -9.27
C LEU A 4 -18.46 11.00 -9.23
N LYS A 5 -18.11 10.47 -10.41
CA LYS A 5 -17.45 9.16 -10.54
C LYS A 5 -16.12 9.14 -9.77
N ASP A 6 -15.26 10.14 -9.97
CA ASP A 6 -13.97 10.21 -9.26
C ASP A 6 -14.16 10.33 -7.75
N GLN A 7 -15.19 11.05 -7.29
CA GLN A 7 -15.51 11.18 -5.86
C GLN A 7 -15.93 9.84 -5.25
N LEU A 8 -16.80 9.09 -5.95
CA LEU A 8 -17.21 7.75 -5.52
C LEU A 8 -16.02 6.77 -5.51
N PHE A 9 -15.19 6.81 -6.55
CA PHE A 9 -13.99 5.98 -6.65
C PHE A 9 -13.01 6.31 -5.52
N GLN A 10 -12.83 7.61 -5.22
CA GLN A 10 -12.00 8.08 -4.11
C GLN A 10 -12.50 7.54 -2.76
N GLN A 11 -13.82 7.58 -2.53
CA GLN A 11 -14.43 7.08 -1.30
C GLN A 11 -14.21 5.57 -1.13
N TYR A 12 -14.46 4.79 -2.18
CA TYR A 12 -14.36 3.32 -2.10
C TYR A 12 -12.91 2.83 -2.09
N ALA A 13 -12.00 3.49 -2.81
CA ALA A 13 -10.57 3.24 -2.67
C ALA A 13 -10.10 3.55 -1.24
N ALA A 14 -10.53 4.67 -0.66
CA ALA A 14 -10.18 5.01 0.73
C ALA A 14 -10.74 3.98 1.72
N ALA A 15 -11.96 3.48 1.49
CA ALA A 15 -12.53 2.41 2.30
C ALA A 15 -11.67 1.13 2.24
N GLY A 16 -11.17 0.76 1.06
CA GLY A 16 -10.27 -0.39 0.86
C GLY A 16 -8.97 -0.24 1.64
N LEU A 17 -8.29 0.90 1.49
CA LEU A 17 -7.04 1.18 2.23
C LEU A 17 -7.25 1.26 3.75
N ASN A 18 -8.35 1.88 4.20
CA ASN A 18 -8.68 1.97 5.62
C ASN A 18 -8.98 0.60 6.24
N ARG A 19 -9.63 -0.29 5.49
CA ARG A 19 -9.85 -1.68 5.91
C ARG A 19 -8.52 -2.41 6.11
N LEU A 20 -7.57 -2.23 5.19
CA LEU A 20 -6.23 -2.83 5.30
C LEU A 20 -5.46 -2.25 6.49
N LEU A 21 -5.43 -0.92 6.63
CA LEU A 21 -4.79 -0.25 7.76
C LEU A 21 -5.36 -0.74 9.10
N ALA A 22 -6.69 -0.91 9.20
CA ALA A 22 -7.32 -1.44 10.40
C ALA A 22 -6.91 -2.89 10.69
N ALA A 23 -6.73 -3.74 9.66
CA ALA A 23 -6.22 -5.10 9.83
C ALA A 23 -4.77 -5.09 10.35
N TYR A 24 -3.88 -4.30 9.73
CA TYR A 24 -2.48 -4.21 10.17
C TYR A 24 -2.32 -3.56 11.54
N ARG A 25 -3.17 -2.60 11.92
CA ARG A 25 -3.16 -2.03 13.28
C ARG A 25 -3.69 -2.98 14.35
N LYS A 26 -4.39 -4.06 13.98
CA LYS A 26 -4.78 -5.15 14.88
C LYS A 26 -3.68 -6.21 14.96
N GLN A 27 -3.03 -6.50 13.85
CA GLN A 27 -1.98 -7.51 13.76
C GLN A 27 -0.63 -7.03 14.33
N TYR A 28 -0.31 -5.75 14.12
CA TYR A 28 0.96 -5.12 14.48
C TYR A 28 0.74 -3.95 15.45
N LEU A 29 1.83 -3.34 15.92
CA LEU A 29 1.77 -2.25 16.90
C LEU A 29 1.25 -0.95 16.25
N PRO A 30 0.05 -0.44 16.61
CA PRO A 30 -0.49 0.77 15.99
C PRO A 30 0.34 2.02 16.33
N LYS A 31 0.40 2.98 15.38
CA LYS A 31 1.02 4.30 15.56
C LYS A 31 0.01 5.41 15.20
N LYS A 32 0.42 6.68 15.38
CA LYS A 32 -0.42 7.86 15.09
C LYS A 32 -0.75 7.94 13.58
N GLY A 33 -2.02 8.19 13.27
CA GLY A 33 -2.50 8.33 11.90
C GLY A 33 -2.50 6.99 11.15
N ASP A 34 -1.97 7.01 9.93
CA ASP A 34 -2.02 5.88 8.99
C ASP A 34 -0.84 4.91 9.14
N ARG A 35 -0.27 4.85 10.34
CA ARG A 35 1.00 4.18 10.63
C ARG A 35 0.83 2.98 11.55
N PHE A 36 1.70 2.00 11.37
CA PHE A 36 1.89 0.86 12.27
C PHE A 36 3.37 0.51 12.35
N ASN A 37 3.76 -0.27 13.35
CA ASN A 37 5.12 -0.73 13.55
C ASN A 37 5.16 -2.24 13.60
N HIS A 38 6.06 -2.82 12.81
CA HIS A 38 6.33 -4.25 12.77
C HIS A 38 7.85 -4.44 12.81
N ASN A 39 8.33 -5.29 13.71
CA ASN A 39 9.76 -5.59 13.86
C ASN A 39 10.67 -4.34 13.94
N GLY A 40 10.25 -3.28 14.65
CA GLY A 40 11.04 -2.06 14.81
C GLY A 40 10.95 -1.07 13.65
N ILE A 41 10.46 -1.49 12.47
CA ILE A 41 10.24 -0.62 11.31
C ILE A 41 8.83 -0.02 11.36
N THR A 42 8.73 1.28 11.05
CA THR A 42 7.43 1.96 10.94
C THR A 42 6.97 1.96 9.49
N TYR A 43 5.75 1.47 9.26
CA TYR A 43 5.11 1.42 7.95
C TYR A 43 3.93 2.40 7.90
N GLU A 44 3.62 2.89 6.70
CA GLU A 44 2.51 3.81 6.44
C GLU A 44 1.77 3.41 5.16
N ILE A 45 0.45 3.52 5.18
CA ILE A 45 -0.42 3.45 3.99
C ILE A 45 -0.96 4.85 3.75
N GLY A 46 -0.58 5.47 2.64
CA GLY A 46 -1.07 6.79 2.24
C GLY A 46 -2.53 6.74 1.77
N PRO A 47 -3.28 7.86 1.89
CA PRO A 47 -4.62 7.93 1.34
C PRO A 47 -4.56 7.84 -0.20
N PRO A 48 -5.63 7.34 -0.85
CA PRO A 48 -5.64 7.27 -2.29
C PRO A 48 -5.83 8.65 -2.90
N LYS A 49 -5.46 8.80 -4.17
CA LYS A 49 -5.77 9.94 -5.01
C LYS A 49 -6.41 9.45 -6.30
N VAL A 50 -7.60 9.94 -6.61
CA VAL A 50 -8.28 9.60 -7.86
C VAL A 50 -8.27 10.77 -8.82
N SER A 51 -7.83 10.50 -10.05
CA SER A 51 -7.88 11.45 -11.15
C SER A 51 -8.09 10.73 -12.46
N ASN A 52 -9.11 11.16 -13.22
CA ASN A 52 -9.38 10.67 -14.58
C ASN A 52 -9.49 9.13 -14.65
N GLY A 53 -10.17 8.50 -13.70
CA GLY A 53 -10.31 7.04 -13.66
C GLY A 53 -9.06 6.26 -13.25
N THR A 54 -7.99 6.94 -12.86
CA THR A 54 -6.79 6.33 -12.26
C THR A 54 -6.80 6.55 -10.75
N ILE A 55 -6.58 5.47 -10.00
CA ILE A 55 -6.46 5.46 -8.55
C ILE A 55 -4.99 5.27 -8.18
N GLU A 56 -4.41 6.26 -7.51
CA GLU A 56 -3.04 6.19 -7.00
C GLU A 56 -3.03 6.02 -5.49
N PHE A 57 -2.07 5.28 -4.96
CA PHE A 57 -1.76 5.27 -3.53
C PHE A 57 -0.27 5.05 -3.29
N GLU A 58 0.16 5.28 -2.05
CA GLU A 58 1.55 5.13 -1.63
C GLU A 58 1.62 4.21 -0.41
N VAL A 59 2.63 3.34 -0.35
CA VAL A 59 3.04 2.63 0.87
C VAL A 59 4.48 2.97 1.18
N SER A 60 4.84 3.00 2.45
CA SER A 60 6.22 3.35 2.84
C SER A 60 6.67 2.70 4.11
N SER A 61 7.99 2.61 4.28
CA SER A 61 8.67 2.08 5.47
C SER A 61 9.84 2.96 5.88
N LYS A 62 10.00 3.20 7.18
CA LYS A 62 11.15 3.93 7.73
C LYS A 62 12.41 3.07 7.71
N ILE A 63 13.52 3.58 7.18
CA ILE A 63 14.81 2.88 7.27
C ILE A 63 15.27 2.86 8.74
N PRO A 64 15.66 1.70 9.30
CA PRO A 64 16.08 1.55 10.69
C PRO A 64 17.53 2.06 10.90
N GLN A 65 17.75 3.37 10.75
CA GLN A 65 19.09 3.99 10.72
C GLN A 65 19.96 3.65 11.94
N GLY A 66 19.34 3.55 13.11
CA GLY A 66 20.05 3.22 14.36
C GLY A 66 20.48 1.76 14.48
N GLU A 67 20.11 0.91 13.53
CA GLU A 67 20.42 -0.52 13.51
C GLU A 67 21.40 -0.89 12.39
N LEU A 68 21.75 0.04 11.51
CA LEU A 68 22.65 -0.24 10.38
C LEU A 68 24.05 -0.63 10.87
N LEU A 69 24.66 -1.61 10.21
CA LEU A 69 26.04 -2.01 10.46
C LEU A 69 27.02 -0.86 10.15
N PRO A 70 28.19 -0.81 10.82
CA PRO A 70 29.21 0.20 10.53
C PRO A 70 29.61 0.19 9.05
N GLY A 71 29.55 1.36 8.40
CA GLY A 71 29.88 1.51 6.98
C GLY A 71 28.70 1.33 6.01
N VAL A 72 27.54 0.90 6.49
CA VAL A 72 26.30 0.85 5.70
C VAL A 72 25.59 2.20 5.75
N SER A 73 25.34 2.79 4.59
CA SER A 73 24.59 4.04 4.45
C SER A 73 23.08 3.81 4.29
N LEU A 74 22.30 4.89 4.41
CA LEU A 74 20.86 4.87 4.09
C LEU A 74 20.60 4.47 2.63
N ASN A 75 21.49 4.89 1.73
CA ASN A 75 21.38 4.58 0.30
C ASN A 75 21.60 3.09 0.07
N ASP A 76 22.57 2.46 0.75
CA ASP A 76 22.82 1.02 0.62
C ASP A 76 21.59 0.21 1.05
N TYR A 77 20.96 0.60 2.17
CA TYR A 77 19.72 -0.03 2.62
C TYR A 77 18.57 0.21 1.63
N PHE A 78 18.40 1.46 1.16
CA PHE A 78 17.37 1.80 0.19
C PHE A 78 17.52 1.02 -1.12
N ASP A 79 18.73 0.98 -1.68
CA ASP A 79 19.03 0.27 -2.92
C ASP A 79 18.79 -1.23 -2.76
N ALA A 80 19.20 -1.81 -1.63
CA ALA A 80 18.94 -3.23 -1.35
C ALA A 80 17.43 -3.55 -1.25
N VAL A 81 16.63 -2.67 -0.63
CA VAL A 81 15.16 -2.85 -0.59
C VAL A 81 14.55 -2.67 -1.97
N ARG A 82 14.94 -1.62 -2.70
CA ARG A 82 14.47 -1.36 -4.07
C ARG A 82 14.74 -2.55 -4.99
N ASP A 83 15.95 -3.09 -4.95
CA ASP A 83 16.37 -4.18 -5.81
C ASP A 83 15.61 -5.49 -5.53
N ARG A 84 15.20 -5.72 -4.27
CA ARG A 84 14.31 -6.84 -3.92
C ARG A 84 12.89 -6.65 -4.43
N ILE A 85 12.31 -5.48 -4.17
CA ILE A 85 10.94 -5.16 -4.63
C ILE A 85 10.83 -5.29 -6.15
N GLY A 86 11.85 -4.84 -6.88
CA GLY A 86 11.89 -4.97 -8.35
C GLY A 86 11.89 -6.41 -8.88
N ARG A 87 12.18 -7.41 -8.04
CA ARG A 87 12.22 -8.84 -8.42
C ARG A 87 11.01 -9.63 -7.92
N GLU A 88 10.38 -9.19 -6.83
CA GLU A 88 9.45 -10.00 -6.03
C GLU A 88 7.97 -9.56 -6.16
N THR A 89 7.66 -8.51 -6.93
CA THR A 89 6.31 -7.92 -6.97
C THR A 89 5.44 -8.41 -8.15
N PRO A 90 4.16 -8.77 -7.93
CA PRO A 90 3.21 -9.07 -8.99
C PRO A 90 2.90 -7.87 -9.91
N LYS A 91 2.81 -6.66 -9.33
CA LYS A 91 2.71 -5.39 -10.04
C LYS A 91 3.86 -4.50 -9.65
N ALA A 92 4.65 -4.04 -10.63
CA ALA A 92 5.73 -3.11 -10.35
C ALA A 92 5.17 -1.77 -9.84
N PRO A 93 5.74 -1.17 -8.79
CA PRO A 93 5.42 0.20 -8.42
C PRO A 93 5.81 1.15 -9.56
N ASP A 94 5.04 2.23 -9.74
CA ASP A 94 5.35 3.28 -10.72
C ASP A 94 6.62 4.04 -10.34
N SER A 95 6.87 4.16 -9.03
CA SER A 95 8.12 4.72 -8.52
C SER A 95 8.51 4.09 -7.18
N ILE A 96 9.82 4.01 -6.96
CA ILE A 96 10.43 3.65 -5.68
C ILE A 96 11.37 4.80 -5.31
N ASP A 97 10.99 5.58 -4.32
CA ASP A 97 11.68 6.81 -3.94
C ASP A 97 12.22 6.72 -2.51
N MET A 98 13.38 7.30 -2.27
CA MET A 98 13.80 7.64 -0.92
C MET A 98 13.13 8.97 -0.52
N ALA A 99 12.25 8.94 0.48
CA ALA A 99 11.43 10.09 0.87
C ALA A 99 11.74 10.56 2.29
N ASN A 100 11.78 11.88 2.51
CA ASN A 100 11.74 12.51 3.84
C ASN A 100 10.27 12.78 4.20
N ILE A 101 9.55 11.80 4.73
CA ILE A 101 8.12 11.97 5.05
C ILE A 101 7.98 12.66 6.43
N VAL A 102 8.04 13.99 6.45
CA VAL A 102 7.58 14.81 7.58
C VAL A 102 6.32 15.56 7.15
N ARG A 103 5.15 15.03 7.52
CA ARG A 103 3.84 15.65 7.22
C ARG A 103 3.50 16.88 8.08
N ASP A 104 4.32 17.23 9.08
CA ASP A 104 4.14 18.44 9.89
C ASP A 104 5.21 19.50 9.52
N LYS A 105 4.77 20.57 8.86
CA LYS A 105 5.58 21.78 8.65
C LYS A 105 5.90 22.42 10.00
N ARG A 106 7.12 22.20 10.49
CA ARG A 106 8.04 23.10 11.22
C ARG A 106 8.94 22.25 12.12
N GLU A 107 10.24 22.48 11.98
CA GLU A 107 11.31 21.95 12.83
C GLU A 107 11.60 20.44 12.69
N ASP A 108 12.47 20.11 11.74
CA ASP A 108 13.63 19.27 12.03
C ASP A 108 14.74 19.66 11.05
N ARG A 109 15.63 20.55 11.50
CA ARG A 109 16.96 20.73 10.91
C ARG A 109 17.80 19.54 11.39
N ASN A 110 18.60 18.93 10.51
CA ASN A 110 19.66 17.92 10.78
C ASN A 110 19.32 16.42 10.87
N GLY A 111 18.35 15.89 10.11
CA GLY A 111 18.29 14.44 9.92
C GLY A 111 17.65 14.02 8.61
N GLU A 112 18.43 13.50 7.67
CA GLU A 112 17.94 12.78 6.49
C GLU A 112 17.18 11.54 6.97
N ARG A 113 15.84 11.63 7.10
CA ARG A 113 15.01 10.49 7.49
C ARG A 113 14.67 9.72 6.23
N GLY A 114 15.52 8.76 5.86
CA GLY A 114 15.27 7.88 4.73
C GLY A 114 14.04 7.00 5.00
N TYR A 115 12.96 7.23 4.26
CA TYR A 115 11.89 6.25 4.06
C TYR A 115 12.05 5.63 2.69
N VAL A 116 11.74 4.35 2.56
CA VAL A 116 11.45 3.73 1.27
C VAL A 116 9.98 3.98 0.98
N ARG A 117 9.66 4.62 -0.14
CA ARG A 117 8.27 4.89 -0.56
C ARG A 117 8.01 4.27 -1.92
N LEU A 118 6.92 3.52 -2.02
CA LEU A 118 6.43 2.90 -3.24
C LEU A 118 5.15 3.59 -3.67
N LYS A 119 5.09 4.04 -4.92
CA LYS A 119 3.88 4.58 -5.54
C LYS A 119 3.26 3.55 -6.48
N TYR A 120 1.94 3.39 -6.41
CA TYR A 120 1.18 2.53 -7.32
C TYR A 120 0.01 3.30 -7.92
N SER A 121 -0.31 2.98 -9.17
CA SER A 121 -1.46 3.49 -9.90
C SER A 121 -2.21 2.33 -10.54
N TYR A 122 -3.53 2.40 -10.47
CA TYR A 122 -4.44 1.44 -11.06
C TYR A 122 -5.42 2.20 -11.92
N ARG A 123 -5.43 1.88 -13.21
CA ARG A 123 -6.47 2.33 -14.12
C ARG A 123 -7.74 1.53 -13.87
N GLU A 124 -8.88 2.10 -14.23
CA GLU A 124 -10.18 1.45 -14.08
C GLU A 124 -10.26 0.07 -14.74
N ASP A 125 -9.66 -0.09 -15.93
CA ASP A 125 -9.60 -1.35 -16.67
C ASP A 125 -8.70 -2.42 -16.03
N GLU A 126 -7.88 -2.04 -15.05
CA GLU A 126 -7.11 -2.96 -14.21
C GLU A 126 -7.87 -3.37 -12.93
N LEU A 127 -8.93 -2.65 -12.56
CA LEU A 127 -9.70 -2.89 -11.34
C LEU A 127 -10.91 -3.79 -11.58
N TYR A 128 -11.44 -3.80 -12.80
CA TYR A 128 -12.49 -4.72 -13.22
C TYR A 128 -12.64 -4.72 -14.73
N THR A 129 -13.12 -5.85 -15.27
CA THR A 129 -13.56 -5.92 -16.66
C THR A 129 -15.09 -5.97 -16.74
N GLU A 130 -15.63 -5.62 -17.91
CA GLU A 130 -17.06 -5.79 -18.19
C GLU A 130 -17.48 -7.27 -18.03
N GLN A 131 -16.60 -8.20 -18.39
CA GLN A 131 -16.87 -9.63 -18.26
C GLN A 131 -17.02 -10.05 -16.79
N ASP A 132 -16.11 -9.62 -15.92
CA ASP A 132 -16.18 -9.90 -14.48
C ASP A 132 -17.45 -9.31 -13.86
N LEU A 133 -17.81 -8.10 -14.30
CA LEU A 133 -19.01 -7.41 -13.86
C LEU A 133 -20.28 -8.19 -14.24
N GLN A 134 -20.40 -8.60 -15.50
CA GLN A 134 -21.57 -9.34 -15.99
C GLN A 134 -21.70 -10.71 -15.32
N GLU A 135 -20.57 -11.43 -15.15
CA GLU A 135 -20.59 -12.73 -14.49
C GLU A 135 -21.07 -12.62 -13.04
N GLU A 136 -20.52 -11.66 -12.28
CA GLU A 136 -20.88 -11.48 -10.88
C GLU A 136 -22.29 -10.91 -10.71
N LEU A 137 -22.76 -10.04 -11.63
CA LEU A 137 -24.15 -9.59 -11.65
C LEU A 137 -25.13 -10.75 -11.81
N ARG A 138 -24.85 -11.69 -12.72
CA ARG A 138 -25.67 -12.89 -12.90
C ARG A 138 -25.71 -13.72 -11.63
N ARG A 139 -24.56 -13.97 -11.00
CA ARG A 139 -24.47 -14.70 -9.73
C ARG A 139 -25.28 -14.03 -8.63
N ILE A 140 -25.21 -12.70 -8.49
CA ILE A 140 -26.00 -11.94 -7.51
C ILE A 140 -27.50 -12.10 -7.77
N GLN A 141 -27.95 -12.05 -9.03
CA GLN A 141 -29.36 -12.25 -9.39
C GLN A 141 -29.84 -13.68 -9.09
N GLU A 142 -28.96 -14.67 -9.21
CA GLU A 142 -29.21 -16.08 -8.86
C GLU A 142 -29.10 -16.35 -7.35
N GLY A 143 -28.77 -15.33 -6.53
CA GLY A 143 -28.58 -15.47 -5.08
C GLY A 143 -27.26 -16.14 -4.67
N GLN A 144 -26.32 -16.27 -5.60
CA GLN A 144 -25.01 -16.92 -5.44
C GLN A 144 -23.82 -15.95 -5.52
N GLY A 145 -24.10 -14.64 -5.50
CA GLY A 145 -23.08 -13.60 -5.56
C GLY A 145 -22.12 -13.63 -4.37
N ARG A 146 -20.85 -13.33 -4.64
CA ARG A 146 -19.81 -13.15 -3.61
C ARG A 146 -20.06 -11.89 -2.79
N TYR A 147 -20.61 -10.85 -3.41
CA TYR A 147 -20.75 -9.55 -2.79
C TYR A 147 -22.17 -9.29 -2.30
N GLN A 148 -22.28 -8.81 -1.06
CA GLN A 148 -23.48 -8.17 -0.58
C GLN A 148 -23.42 -6.69 -0.95
N LEU A 149 -24.38 -6.24 -1.77
CA LEU A 149 -24.41 -4.88 -2.28
C LEU A 149 -25.39 -4.02 -1.47
N PRO A 150 -24.93 -3.27 -0.45
CA PRO A 150 -25.82 -2.37 0.27
C PRO A 150 -26.36 -1.28 -0.68
N PRO A 151 -27.51 -0.67 -0.36
CA PRO A 151 -27.96 0.52 -1.07
C PRO A 151 -26.92 1.64 -0.91
N ILE A 152 -26.56 2.27 -2.03
CA ILE A 152 -25.69 3.45 -2.09
C ILE A 152 -26.58 4.59 -2.62
N PRO A 153 -26.88 5.63 -1.83
CA PRO A 153 -27.84 6.67 -2.22
C PRO A 153 -27.55 7.31 -3.59
N GLU A 154 -26.28 7.48 -3.92
CA GLU A 154 -25.79 8.12 -5.14
C GLU A 154 -25.77 7.17 -6.34
N VAL A 155 -25.99 5.86 -6.15
CA VAL A 155 -25.87 4.84 -7.21
C VAL A 155 -27.09 3.91 -7.23
N THR A 156 -27.93 4.09 -8.24
CA THR A 156 -29.23 3.42 -8.35
C THR A 156 -29.16 2.04 -9.02
N THR A 157 -28.14 1.76 -9.83
CA THR A 157 -28.00 0.49 -10.54
C THR A 157 -27.25 -0.56 -9.71
N LEU A 158 -27.57 -1.84 -9.90
CA LEU A 158 -26.83 -2.94 -9.28
C LEU A 158 -25.38 -2.98 -9.78
N ALA A 159 -25.19 -2.78 -11.09
CA ALA A 159 -23.88 -2.71 -11.74
C ALA A 159 -22.99 -1.61 -11.16
N GLY A 160 -23.54 -0.39 -11.00
CA GLY A 160 -22.77 0.72 -10.43
C GLY A 160 -22.33 0.44 -8.99
N ARG A 161 -23.19 -0.18 -8.18
CA ARG A 161 -22.83 -0.57 -6.80
C ARG A 161 -21.75 -1.64 -6.80
N LEU A 162 -21.84 -2.61 -7.70
CA LEU A 162 -20.85 -3.67 -7.84
C LEU A 162 -19.47 -3.12 -8.24
N VAL A 163 -19.42 -2.19 -9.20
CA VAL A 163 -18.19 -1.47 -9.59
C VAL A 163 -17.48 -0.85 -8.38
N LEU A 164 -18.23 -0.17 -7.50
CA LEU A 164 -17.64 0.46 -6.32
C LEU A 164 -17.06 -0.56 -5.34
N VAL A 165 -17.74 -1.70 -5.17
CA VAL A 165 -17.23 -2.81 -4.35
C VAL A 165 -16.00 -3.46 -4.98
N PHE A 166 -15.95 -3.64 -6.30
CA PHE A 166 -14.77 -4.11 -7.01
C PHE A 166 -13.57 -3.19 -6.80
N ILE A 167 -13.77 -1.88 -6.89
CA ILE A 167 -12.71 -0.88 -6.63
C ILE A 167 -12.19 -1.04 -5.20
N GLN A 168 -13.09 -1.09 -4.21
CA GLN A 168 -12.69 -1.24 -2.81
C GLN A 168 -11.87 -2.52 -2.60
N ASP A 169 -12.32 -3.65 -3.13
CA ASP A 169 -11.64 -4.94 -2.93
C ASP A 169 -10.32 -5.04 -3.69
N HIS A 170 -10.24 -4.56 -4.93
CA HIS A 170 -8.98 -4.55 -5.69
C HIS A 170 -7.95 -3.61 -5.08
N ILE A 171 -8.35 -2.42 -4.63
CA ILE A 171 -7.44 -1.51 -3.92
C ILE A 171 -6.99 -2.10 -2.58
N TYR A 172 -7.87 -2.80 -1.87
CA TYR A 172 -7.49 -3.53 -0.67
C TYR A 172 -6.44 -4.62 -0.96
N GLN A 173 -6.66 -5.47 -1.96
CA GLN A 173 -5.72 -6.55 -2.31
C GLN A 173 -4.41 -5.99 -2.84
N GLY A 174 -4.45 -5.05 -3.79
CA GLY A 174 -3.25 -4.44 -4.35
C GLY A 174 -2.39 -3.78 -3.27
N ALA A 175 -2.99 -3.02 -2.35
CA ALA A 175 -2.24 -2.43 -1.25
C ALA A 175 -1.72 -3.46 -0.23
N ARG A 176 -2.45 -4.57 -0.04
CA ARG A 176 -2.02 -5.66 0.83
C ARG A 176 -0.77 -6.32 0.25
N ASP A 177 -0.82 -6.74 -1.00
CA ASP A 177 0.29 -7.38 -1.71
C ASP A 177 1.51 -6.45 -1.74
N SER A 178 1.31 -5.17 -2.06
CA SER A 178 2.37 -4.16 -2.01
C SER A 178 3.01 -4.02 -0.62
N MET A 179 2.21 -4.10 0.45
CA MET A 179 2.72 -3.99 1.82
C MET A 179 3.43 -5.27 2.26
N GLU A 180 2.92 -6.45 1.89
CA GLU A 180 3.57 -7.74 2.16
C GLU A 180 4.96 -7.79 1.51
N VAL A 181 5.06 -7.43 0.23
CA VAL A 181 6.35 -7.31 -0.48
C VAL A 181 7.30 -6.31 0.20
N LEU A 182 6.80 -5.14 0.62
CA LEU A 182 7.62 -4.15 1.32
C LEU A 182 8.09 -4.65 2.70
N ILE A 183 7.24 -5.37 3.43
CA ILE A 183 7.60 -5.96 4.73
C ILE A 183 8.68 -7.02 4.53
N GLU A 184 8.47 -7.96 3.61
CA GLU A 184 9.42 -9.06 3.32
C GLU A 184 10.78 -8.53 2.85
N ALA A 185 10.79 -7.56 1.93
CA ALA A 185 12.01 -6.93 1.46
C ALA A 185 12.77 -6.26 2.61
N ASN A 186 12.07 -5.55 3.50
CA ASN A 186 12.68 -4.94 4.68
C ASN A 186 13.23 -5.98 5.66
N GLU A 187 12.50 -7.06 5.93
CA GLU A 187 12.97 -8.12 6.82
C GLU A 187 14.26 -8.76 6.29
N ALA A 188 14.30 -9.07 5.00
CA ALA A 188 15.48 -9.68 4.38
C ALA A 188 16.69 -8.72 4.32
N VAL A 189 16.47 -7.43 4.03
CA VAL A 189 17.56 -6.43 4.00
C VAL A 189 18.05 -6.12 5.40
N ARG A 190 17.16 -6.00 6.39
CA ARG A 190 17.52 -5.78 7.78
C ARG A 190 18.37 -6.93 8.33
N GLN A 191 18.04 -8.18 8.02
CA GLN A 191 18.88 -9.33 8.40
C GLN A 191 20.29 -9.26 7.79
N ALA A 192 20.43 -8.74 6.57
CA ALA A 192 21.72 -8.63 5.90
C ALA A 192 22.54 -7.42 6.35
N LEU A 193 21.90 -6.29 6.63
CA LEU A 193 22.55 -4.99 6.79
C LEU A 193 22.44 -4.37 8.19
N CYS A 194 21.67 -4.99 9.09
CA CYS A 194 21.50 -4.53 10.48
C CYS A 194 21.87 -5.62 11.51
N ASP A 195 21.66 -6.90 11.20
CA ASP A 195 21.95 -7.98 12.15
C ASP A 195 23.41 -8.44 12.07
N SER A 196 24.22 -8.06 13.07
CA SER A 196 25.63 -8.46 13.19
C SER A 196 25.88 -9.95 13.45
N LYS A 197 24.82 -10.77 13.61
CA LYS A 197 24.94 -12.20 13.92
C LYS A 197 25.42 -13.05 12.74
N LEU A 198 25.52 -12.48 11.53
CA LEU A 198 26.08 -13.16 10.35
C LEU A 198 27.57 -12.84 10.09
N SER A 199 28.16 -11.83 10.73
CA SER A 199 29.58 -11.47 10.53
C SER A 199 30.56 -12.23 11.44
N GLY A 200 30.07 -13.17 12.26
CA GLY A 200 30.87 -13.94 13.22
C GLY A 200 31.25 -15.35 12.79
N LYS A 201 31.27 -15.67 11.48
CA LYS A 201 31.78 -16.94 10.95
C LYS A 201 32.83 -16.71 9.88
N GLU A 202 34.00 -16.23 10.28
CA GLU A 202 35.26 -16.66 9.67
C GLU A 202 36.25 -16.92 10.82
N VAL A 203 36.78 -18.15 10.84
CA VAL A 203 37.79 -18.69 11.76
C VAL A 203 39.16 -18.39 11.20
#